data_AF-A0A2M8FFS2-F1
#
_entry.id   AF-A0A2M8FFS2-F1
#
_cell.length_a   1.000
_cell.length_b   1.000
_cell.length_c   1.000
_cell.angle_alpha   90.00
_cell.angle_beta   90.00
_cell.angle_gamma   90.00
#
_symmetry.space_group_name_H-M   'P 1'
#
loop_
_entity.id
_entity.type
_entity.pdbx_description
1 polymer ?
#
loop_
_entity_poly.entity_id
_entity_poly.type
_entity_poly.pdbx_seq_one_letter_code
_entity_poly.pdbx_strand_id
1 'polypeptide(L)'
;MEQTVTPEIPEKKTNQLRFILLSIIIFASLLSIIIWCITYFKKPPAEFPVGEPIEVTRGMNMEGISHLLKVQNVVRSSLFLNFVLLTKYNPADIK
;
A
#
# COMPACT_ATOMS: atom_id res chain seq x y z
N MET A 1 62.69 -13.76 -16.72
CA MET A 1 61.89 -12.54 -16.46
C MET A 1 60.43 -12.96 -16.55
N GLU A 2 59.81 -13.27 -15.43
CA GLU A 2 58.40 -13.67 -15.38
C GLU A 2 57.54 -12.42 -15.40
N GLN A 3 56.83 -12.19 -16.51
CA GLN A 3 55.85 -11.12 -16.60
C GLN A 3 54.60 -11.55 -15.83
N THR A 4 54.42 -10.96 -14.66
CA THR A 4 53.18 -11.05 -13.90
C THR A 4 52.10 -10.26 -14.65
N VAL A 5 51.35 -10.96 -15.52
CA VAL A 5 50.22 -10.38 -16.24
C VAL A 5 49.12 -10.13 -15.22
N THR A 6 49.05 -8.88 -14.76
CA THR A 6 47.97 -8.44 -13.88
C THR A 6 46.71 -8.34 -14.75
N PRO A 7 45.63 -9.07 -14.45
CA PRO A 7 44.43 -9.02 -15.26
C PRO A 7 43.78 -7.65 -15.07
N GLU A 8 43.81 -6.83 -16.11
CA GLU A 8 43.12 -5.55 -16.13
C GLU A 8 41.62 -5.82 -16.22
N ILE A 9 40.94 -5.79 -15.07
CA ILE A 9 39.48 -5.92 -15.02
C ILE A 9 38.90 -4.66 -15.67
N PRO A 10 38.15 -4.76 -16.78
CA PRO A 10 37.64 -3.59 -17.48
C PRO A 10 36.64 -2.84 -16.59
N GLU A 11 37.01 -1.64 -16.16
CA GLU A 11 36.25 -0.76 -15.26
C GLU A 11 34.82 -0.46 -15.74
N LYS A 12 34.58 -0.54 -17.05
CA LYS A 12 33.25 -0.39 -17.65
C LYS A 12 32.26 -1.50 -17.21
N LYS A 13 32.76 -2.73 -17.03
CA LYS A 13 31.93 -3.91 -16.70
C LYS A 13 31.48 -3.88 -15.23
N THR A 14 32.30 -3.34 -14.34
CA THR A 14 32.00 -3.24 -12.90
C THR A 14 30.91 -2.20 -12.62
N ASN A 15 30.90 -1.07 -13.34
CA ASN A 15 29.85 -0.05 -13.22
C ASN A 15 28.48 -0.55 -13.74
N GLN A 16 28.44 -1.30 -14.84
CA GLN A 16 27.20 -1.91 -15.32
C GLN A 16 26.62 -2.93 -14.32
N LEU A 17 27.48 -3.79 -13.74
CA LEU A 17 27.06 -4.72 -12.70
C LEU A 17 26.46 -4.00 -11.49
N ARG A 18 27.05 -2.88 -11.06
CA ARG A 18 26.52 -2.03 -9.98
C ARG A 18 25.13 -1.47 -10.29
N PHE A 19 24.90 -0.98 -11.51
CA PHE A 19 23.57 -0.48 -11.91
C PHE A 19 22.53 -1.59 -11.96
N ILE A 20 22.89 -2.79 -12.45
CA ILE A 20 22.00 -3.96 -12.45
C ILE A 20 21.64 -4.33 -11.00
N LEU A 21 22.63 -4.36 -10.10
CA LEU A 21 22.42 -4.67 -8.68
C LEU A 21 21.50 -3.63 -8.00
N LEU A 22 21.73 -2.34 -8.27
CA LEU A 22 20.87 -1.25 -7.77
C LEU A 22 19.44 -1.38 -8.29
N SER A 23 19.27 -1.67 -9.59
CA SER A 23 17.96 -1.87 -10.20
C SER A 23 17.20 -3.03 -9.54
N ILE A 24 17.89 -4.16 -9.30
CA ILE A 24 17.30 -5.32 -8.60
C ILE A 24 16.91 -4.94 -7.17
N ILE A 25 17.75 -4.20 -6.44
CA ILE A 25 17.44 -3.75 -5.08
C ILE A 25 16.20 -2.83 -5.07
N ILE A 26 16.15 -1.88 -5.99
CA ILE A 26 15.00 -0.97 -6.13
C ILE A 26 13.74 -1.75 -6.44
N PHE A 27 13.81 -2.70 -7.38
CA PHE A 27 12.69 -3.54 -7.78
C PHE A 27 12.21 -4.43 -6.64
N ALA A 28 13.14 -5.07 -5.90
CA ALA A 28 12.83 -5.89 -4.73
C ALA A 28 12.21 -5.05 -3.61
N SER A 29 12.71 -3.84 -3.38
CA SER A 29 12.14 -2.88 -2.43
C SER A 29 10.71 -2.50 -2.82
N LEU A 30 10.49 -2.19 -4.10
CA LEU A 30 9.16 -1.86 -4.63
C LEU A 30 8.16 -3.02 -4.43
N LEU A 31 8.59 -4.25 -4.75
CA LEU A 31 7.82 -5.47 -4.53
C LEU A 31 7.48 -5.67 -3.04
N SER A 32 8.46 -5.46 -2.16
CA SER A 32 8.26 -5.59 -0.71
C SER A 32 7.22 -4.59 -0.19
N ILE A 33 7.26 -3.34 -0.66
CA ILE A 33 6.26 -2.32 -0.34
C ILE A 33 4.86 -2.74 -0.83
N ILE A 34 4.75 -3.28 -2.04
CA ILE A 34 3.46 -3.75 -2.59
C ILE A 34 2.91 -4.91 -1.74
N ILE A 35 3.74 -5.89 -1.39
CA ILE A 35 3.34 -7.03 -0.55
C ILE A 35 2.93 -6.56 0.83
N TRP A 36 3.69 -5.66 1.45
CA TRP A 36 3.32 -5.03 2.72
C TRP A 36 1.97 -4.35 2.59
N CYS A 37 1.78 -3.51 1.57
CA CYS A 37 0.54 -2.78 1.33
C CYS A 37 -0.65 -3.74 1.28
N ILE A 38 -0.59 -4.78 0.45
CA ILE A 38 -1.67 -5.77 0.32
C ILE A 38 -1.94 -6.48 1.64
N THR A 39 -0.89 -6.94 2.35
CA THR A 39 -1.05 -7.67 3.62
C THR A 39 -1.56 -6.76 4.74
N TYR A 40 -1.18 -5.49 4.75
CA TYR A 40 -1.64 -4.50 5.69
C TYR A 40 -3.12 -4.16 5.46
N PHE A 41 -3.53 -3.96 4.22
CA PHE A 41 -4.93 -3.65 3.86
C PHE A 41 -5.87 -4.85 3.99
N LYS A 42 -5.39 -6.09 3.86
CA LYS A 42 -6.20 -7.31 4.06
C LYS A 42 -6.54 -7.59 5.52
N LYS A 43 -5.73 -7.09 6.46
CA LYS A 43 -6.00 -7.30 7.88
C LYS A 43 -7.10 -6.33 8.33
N PRO A 44 -8.12 -6.79 9.07
CA PRO A 44 -9.03 -5.88 9.73
C PRO A 44 -8.25 -4.96 10.70
N PRO A 45 -8.80 -3.78 11.05
CA PRO A 45 -8.32 -2.99 12.17
C PRO A 45 -8.17 -3.84 13.44
N ALA A 46 -7.23 -3.48 14.33
CA ALA A 46 -6.91 -4.27 15.52
C ALA A 46 -8.12 -4.46 16.47
N GLU A 47 -9.05 -3.51 16.46
CA GLU A 47 -10.25 -3.49 17.31
C GLU A 47 -11.52 -3.53 16.45
N PHE A 48 -11.52 -4.34 15.40
CA PHE A 48 -12.71 -4.45 14.55
C PHE A 48 -13.88 -5.05 15.35
N PRO A 49 -15.05 -4.40 15.42
CA PRO A 49 -16.19 -4.88 16.19
C PRO A 49 -16.76 -6.14 15.53
N VAL A 50 -16.49 -7.31 16.11
CA VAL A 50 -16.98 -8.60 15.62
C VAL A 50 -18.26 -8.95 16.35
N GLY A 51 -19.39 -8.99 15.63
CA GLY A 51 -20.69 -9.39 16.18
C GLY A 51 -21.54 -8.26 16.75
N GLU A 52 -21.06 -7.01 16.70
CA GLU A 52 -21.83 -5.84 17.10
C GLU A 52 -22.43 -5.16 15.86
N PRO A 53 -23.78 -5.00 15.79
CA PRO A 53 -24.41 -4.27 14.71
C PRO A 53 -24.15 -2.77 14.87
N ILE A 54 -23.75 -2.13 13.78
CA ILE A 54 -23.52 -0.68 13.73
C ILE A 54 -24.74 -0.03 13.10
N GLU A 55 -25.48 0.73 13.91
CA GLU A 55 -26.67 1.42 13.45
C GLU A 55 -26.29 2.69 12.68
N VAL A 56 -26.65 2.72 11.40
CA VAL A 56 -26.52 3.91 10.55
C VAL A 56 -27.90 4.51 10.35
N THR A 57 -28.11 5.71 10.90
CA THR A 57 -29.37 6.44 10.76
C THR A 57 -29.58 6.86 9.30
N ARG A 58 -30.77 6.58 8.74
CA ARG A 58 -31.13 7.05 7.38
C ARG A 58 -31.09 8.57 7.29
N GLY A 59 -30.51 9.09 6.22
CA GLY A 59 -30.31 10.53 6.01
C GLY A 59 -29.01 11.09 6.60
N MET A 60 -28.20 10.25 7.26
CA MET A 60 -26.84 10.65 7.67
C MET A 60 -25.99 10.94 6.44
N ASN A 61 -25.29 12.07 6.45
CA ASN A 61 -24.39 12.43 5.37
C ASN A 61 -23.18 11.47 5.33
N MET A 62 -22.55 11.38 4.16
CA MET A 62 -21.43 10.47 3.94
C MET A 62 -20.28 10.71 4.93
N GLU A 63 -20.01 11.97 5.25
CA GLU A 63 -18.99 12.35 6.20
C GLU A 63 -19.29 11.82 7.61
N GLY A 64 -20.54 11.92 8.05
CA GLY A 64 -21.05 11.37 9.30
C GLY A 64 -20.96 9.85 9.35
N ILE A 65 -21.30 9.15 8.25
CA ILE A 65 -21.15 7.69 8.14
C ILE A 65 -19.67 7.31 8.26
N SER A 66 -18.79 8.01 7.53
CA SER A 66 -17.36 7.74 7.54
C SER A 66 -16.72 8.00 8.91
N HIS A 67 -17.21 9.02 9.63
CA HIS A 67 -16.78 9.35 10.97
C HIS A 67 -17.26 8.29 11.98
N LEU A 68 -18.53 7.87 11.89
CA LEU A 68 -19.11 6.83 12.73
C LEU A 68 -18.35 5.51 12.58
N LEU A 69 -18.09 5.08 11.34
CA LEU A 69 -17.34 3.86 11.06
C LEU A 69 -15.87 3.93 11.52
N LYS A 70 -15.28 5.13 11.55
CA LYS A 70 -13.92 5.35 12.08
C LYS A 70 -13.91 5.23 13.60
N VAL A 71 -14.86 5.87 14.29
CA VAL A 71 -14.99 5.82 15.76
C VAL A 71 -15.26 4.39 16.23
N GLN A 72 -16.03 3.62 15.46
CA GLN A 72 -16.31 2.21 15.71
C GLN A 72 -15.18 1.26 15.24
N ASN A 73 -14.00 1.77 14.88
CA ASN A 73 -12.86 0.97 14.43
C ASN A 73 -13.15 -0.01 13.27
N VAL A 74 -14.17 0.26 12.46
CA VAL A 74 -14.50 -0.54 11.26
C VAL A 74 -13.57 -0.20 10.11
N VAL A 75 -13.20 1.09 10.01
CA VAL A 75 -12.36 1.60 8.94
C VAL A 75 -11.11 2.26 9.50
N ARG A 76 -9.96 1.99 8.87
CA ARG A 76 -8.67 2.57 9.29
C ARG A 76 -8.54 4.05 8.95
N SER A 77 -9.23 4.51 7.90
CA SER A 77 -9.18 5.90 7.43
C SER A 77 -10.49 6.29 6.76
N SER A 78 -11.07 7.40 7.22
CA SER A 78 -12.27 8.01 6.62
C SER A 78 -12.02 8.49 5.18
N LEU A 79 -10.80 8.98 4.91
CA LEU A 79 -10.38 9.40 3.56
C LEU A 79 -10.33 8.25 2.56
N PHE A 80 -9.77 7.11 2.96
CA PHE A 80 -9.71 5.93 2.10
C PHE A 80 -11.11 5.39 1.83
N LEU A 81 -11.97 5.36 2.86
CA LEU A 81 -13.36 4.95 2.70
C LEU A 81 -14.11 5.87 1.73
N ASN A 82 -13.97 7.18 1.88
CA ASN A 82 -14.58 8.15 0.97
C ASN A 82 -14.07 7.98 -0.47
N PHE A 83 -12.77 7.76 -0.65
CA PHE A 83 -12.20 7.50 -1.98
C PHE A 83 -12.74 6.22 -2.61
N VAL A 84 -12.81 5.12 -1.84
CA VAL A 84 -13.39 3.85 -2.32
C VAL A 84 -14.87 4.03 -2.65
N LEU A 85 -15.63 4.74 -1.83
CA LEU A 85 -17.05 4.96 -2.07
C LEU A 85 -17.28 5.85 -3.29
N LEU A 86 -16.49 6.91 -3.50
CA LEU A 86 -16.57 7.74 -4.70
C LEU A 86 -16.16 7.00 -5.99
N THR A 87 -15.22 6.07 -5.89
CA THR A 87 -14.76 5.29 -7.06
C THR A 87 -15.67 4.11 -7.38
N LYS A 88 -16.37 3.57 -6.39
CA LYS A 88 -17.18 2.35 -6.52
C LYS A 88 -18.69 2.62 -6.55
N TYR A 89 -19.14 3.76 -6.05
CA TYR A 89 -20.55 4.19 -6.05
C TYR A 89 -20.69 5.57 -6.70
N ASN A 90 -21.61 5.66 -7.65
CA ASN A 90 -21.95 6.93 -8.29
C ASN A 90 -22.72 7.79 -7.25
N PRO A 91 -22.31 9.04 -6.97
CA PRO A 91 -23.01 9.90 -6.00
C PRO A 91 -24.49 10.12 -6.34
N ALA A 92 -24.93 9.83 -7.57
CA ALA A 92 -26.33 9.87 -7.99
C ALA A 92 -27.19 8.68 -7.50
N ASP A 93 -26.58 7.58 -7.05
CA ASP A 93 -27.28 6.38 -6.59
C ASP A 93 -27.61 6.39 -5.09
N ILE A 94 -27.13 7.38 -4.33
CA ILE A 94 -27.43 7.55 -2.90
C ILE A 94 -28.60 8.54 -2.80
N LYS A 95 -29.82 8.02 -2.71
CA LYS A 95 -31.07 8.78 -2.58
C LYS A 95 -31.64 8.72 -1.17
#